data_AF-A0A961IER8-F1
#
_entry.id   AF-A0A961IER8-F1
#
_cell.length_a   1.000
_cell.length_b   1.000
_cell.length_c   1.000
_cell.angle_alpha   90.00
_cell.angle_beta   90.00
_cell.angle_gamma   90.00
#
_symmetry.space_group_name_H-M   'P 1'
#
loop_
_entity.id
_entity.type
_entity.pdbx_description
1 polymer ?
#
loop_
_entity_poly.entity_id
_entity_poly.type
_entity_poly.pdbx_seq_one_letter_code
_entity_poly.pdbx_strand_id
1 'polypeptide(L)' 'MSKRIRQILLGIFTGLLGCLIYLTPQGWALEEKYGLYCLFQFRGATPPPDEVMVIAIDRPSASQLELPVSPNFWPWPRNI' A
#
# COMPACT_ATOMS: atom_id res chain seq x y z
N MET A 1 -3.46 37.29 -20.16
CA MET A 1 -2.59 36.39 -19.36
C MET A 1 -1.60 35.71 -20.28
N SER A 2 -0.30 35.79 -19.99
CA SER A 2 0.72 35.08 -20.79
C SER A 2 0.49 33.57 -20.67
N LYS A 3 0.68 32.83 -21.77
CA LYS A 3 0.37 31.37 -21.85
C LYS A 3 0.99 30.58 -20.69
N ARG A 4 2.17 30.98 -20.23
CA ARG A 4 2.90 30.35 -19.12
C ARG A 4 2.19 30.49 -17.77
N ILE A 5 1.61 31.65 -17.47
CA ILE A 5 0.88 31.86 -16.21
C ILE A 5 -0.34 30.95 -16.15
N ARG A 6 -1.05 30.77 -17.27
CA ARG A 6 -2.20 29.86 -17.33
C ARG A 6 -1.79 28.41 -17.09
N GLN A 7 -0.64 27.98 -17.61
CA GLN A 7 -0.11 26.64 -17.40
C GLN A 7 0.30 26.41 -15.94
N ILE A 8 0.95 27.39 -15.32
CA ILE A 8 1.34 27.32 -13.91
C ILE A 8 0.09 27.24 -13.02
N LEU A 9 -0.91 28.07 -13.27
CA LEU A 9 -2.16 28.02 -12.51
C LEU A 9 -2.90 26.70 -12.65
N LEU A 10 -2.93 26.13 -13.86
CA LEU A 10 -3.49 24.79 -14.07
C LEU A 10 -2.74 23.74 -13.25
N GLY A 11 -1.40 23.74 -13.28
CA GLY A 11 -0.60 22.80 -12.50
C GLY A 11 -0.84 22.91 -10.99
N ILE A 12 -0.89 24.14 -10.48
CA ILE A 12 -1.21 24.40 -9.07
C ILE A 12 -2.61 23.91 -8.73
N PHE A 13 -3.60 24.22 -9.57
CA PHE A 13 -4.98 23.82 -9.36
C PHE A 13 -5.13 22.29 -9.36
N THR A 14 -4.49 21.60 -10.30
CA THR A 14 -4.51 20.13 -10.36
C THR A 14 -3.82 19.50 -9.16
N GLY A 15 -2.69 20.06 -8.70
CA GLY A 15 -2.00 19.59 -7.50
C GLY A 15 -2.84 19.75 -6.24
N LEU A 16 -3.44 20.94 -6.05
CA LEU A 16 -4.35 21.21 -4.93
C LEU A 16 -5.56 20.28 -4.94
N LEU A 17 -6.16 20.04 -6.11
CA LEU A 17 -7.28 19.12 -6.25
C LEU A 17 -6.89 17.70 -5.83
N GLY A 18 -5.71 17.23 -6.25
CA GLY A 18 -5.16 15.94 -5.83
C GLY A 18 -4.97 15.85 -4.31
N CYS A 19 -4.39 16.88 -3.70
CA CYS A 19 -4.23 16.95 -2.24
C CYS A 19 -5.58 16.91 -1.50
N LEU A 20 -6.58 17.64 -1.99
CA LEU A 20 -7.92 17.63 -1.39
C LEU A 20 -8.58 16.25 -1.50
N ILE A 21 -8.45 15.57 -2.64
CA ILE A 21 -8.95 14.20 -2.83
C ILE A 21 -8.25 13.24 -1.88
N TYR A 22 -6.94 13.36 -1.71
CA TYR A 22 -6.16 12.51 -0.79
C TYR A 22 -6.59 12.65 0.68
N LEU A 23 -7.09 13.82 1.10
CA LEU A 23 -7.62 14.02 2.46
C LEU A 23 -8.98 13.35 2.69
N THR A 24 -9.61 12.79 1.66
CA THR A 24 -10.88 12.09 1.78
C THR A 24 -10.69 10.58 1.94
N PRO A 25 -11.60 9.88 2.65
CA PRO A 25 -11.56 8.41 2.75
C PRO A 25 -11.58 7.71 1.39
N GLN A 26 -12.24 8.29 0.40
CA GLN A 26 -12.31 7.77 -0.96
C GLN A 26 -10.96 7.87 -1.67
N GLY A 27 -10.19 8.93 -1.42
CA GLY A 27 -8.81 9.06 -1.90
C GLY A 27 -7.91 7.96 -1.37
N TRP A 28 -8.00 7.66 -0.08
CA TRP A 28 -7.26 6.55 0.52
C TRP A 28 -7.67 5.19 -0.03
N ALA A 29 -8.96 4.93 -0.22
CA ALA A 29 -9.42 3.69 -0.83
C ALA A 29 -8.90 3.50 -2.26
N LEU A 30 -8.72 4.59 -3.02
CA LEU A 30 -8.15 4.57 -4.37
C LEU A 30 -6.65 4.25 -4.34
N GLU A 31 -5.91 4.85 -3.41
CA GLU A 31 -4.49 4.55 -3.17
C GLU A 31 -4.29 3.10 -2.72
N GLU A 32 -5.11 2.60 -1.80
CA GLU A 32 -4.99 1.20 -1.33
C GLU A 32 -5.27 0.19 -2.43
N LYS A 33 -6.29 0.43 -3.25
CA LYS A 33 -6.73 -0.52 -4.26
C LYS A 33 -5.88 -0.48 -5.53
N TYR A 34 -5.46 0.71 -5.96
CA TYR A 34 -4.78 0.90 -7.24
C TYR A 34 -3.37 1.46 -7.08
N GLY A 35 -3.19 2.46 -6.21
CA GLY A 35 -1.89 3.10 -5.99
C GLY A 35 -0.83 2.11 -5.51
N LEU A 36 -1.11 1.37 -4.44
CA LEU A 36 -0.23 0.34 -3.88
C LEU A 36 0.07 -0.76 -4.89
N TYR A 37 -0.96 -1.25 -5.59
CA TYR A 37 -0.77 -2.27 -6.62
C TYR A 37 0.20 -1.80 -7.71
N CYS A 38 -0.04 -0.60 -8.27
CA CYS A 38 0.84 0.00 -9.27
C CYS A 38 2.26 0.20 -8.71
N LEU A 39 2.40 0.66 -7.48
CA LEU A 39 3.70 0.85 -6.83
C LEU A 39 4.48 -0.46 -6.73
N PHE A 40 3.84 -1.56 -6.32
CA PHE A 40 4.50 -2.87 -6.27
C PHE A 40 4.85 -3.40 -7.65
N GLN A 41 4.00 -3.19 -8.65
CA GLN A 41 4.29 -3.58 -10.03
C GLN A 41 5.49 -2.80 -10.59
N PHE A 42 5.56 -1.48 -10.37
CA PHE A 42 6.67 -0.65 -10.85
C PHE A 42 7.97 -0.90 -10.07
N ARG A 43 7.88 -1.20 -8.77
CA ARG A 43 9.06 -1.59 -7.96
C ARG A 43 9.67 -2.91 -8.46
N GLY A 44 8.83 -3.82 -8.95
CA GLY A 44 9.25 -5.16 -9.35
C GLY A 44 9.55 -6.07 -8.16
N ALA A 45 9.80 -7.35 -8.44
CA ALA A 45 10.13 -8.34 -7.42
C ALA A 45 11.57 -8.13 -6.91
N THR A 46 11.72 -7.96 -5.60
CA THR A 46 13.04 -8.00 -4.94
C THR A 46 13.39 -9.45 -4.61
N PRO A 47 14.62 -9.91 -4.88
CA PRO A 47 15.02 -11.27 -4.52
C PRO A 47 14.91 -11.46 -3.00
N PRO A 48 14.32 -12.56 -2.53
CA PRO A 48 14.28 -12.86 -1.10
C PRO A 48 15.69 -13.21 -0.59
N PRO A 49 15.97 -13.02 0.71
CA PRO A 49 17.21 -13.52 1.31
C PRO A 49 17.32 -15.05 1.19
N ASP A 50 18.51 -15.56 0.87
CA ASP A 50 18.73 -16.99 0.62
C ASP A 50 18.41 -17.89 1.82
N GLU A 51 18.49 -17.33 3.04
CA GLU A 51 18.29 -18.06 4.29
C GLU A 51 16.82 -18.05 4.79
N VAL A 52 15.94 -17.31 4.12
CA VAL A 52 14.57 -17.06 4.62
C VAL A 52 13.52 -17.51 3.61
N MET A 53 12.65 -18.42 4.06
CA MET A 53 11.50 -18.88 3.28
C MET A 53 10.20 -18.48 3.97
N VAL A 54 9.34 -17.75 3.26
CA VAL A 54 8.00 -17.39 3.74
C VAL A 54 7.00 -18.44 3.29
N ILE A 55 6.40 -19.15 4.23
CA ILE A 55 5.34 -20.14 3.98
C ILE A 55 4.01 -19.55 4.44
N ALA A 56 3.13 -19.23 3.50
CA ALA A 56 1.79 -18.77 3.83
C ALA A 56 0.91 -19.97 4.21
N ILE A 57 0.42 -20.01 5.45
CA ILE A 57 -0.50 -21.03 5.94
C ILE A 57 -1.90 -20.43 6.00
N ASP A 58 -2.83 -20.99 5.25
CA ASP A 58 -4.23 -20.58 5.29
C ASP A 58 -4.97 -21.19 6.49
N ARG A 59 -6.17 -20.67 6.78
CA ARG A 59 -6.97 -21.11 7.93
C ARG A 59 -7.30 -22.61 7.90
N PRO A 60 -7.74 -23.20 6.76
CA PRO A 60 -7.93 -24.64 6.64
C PRO A 60 -6.65 -25.45 6.94
N SER A 61 -5.50 -25.10 6.35
CA SER A 61 -4.25 -25.82 6.60
C SER A 61 -3.82 -25.70 8.05
N ALA A 62 -3.96 -24.52 8.66
CA ALA A 62 -3.67 -24.33 10.07
C ALA A 62 -4.53 -25.25 10.96
N SER A 63 -5.82 -25.42 10.63
CA SER A 63 -6.69 -26.33 11.38
C SER A 63 -6.31 -27.81 11.22
N GLN A 64 -5.87 -28.23 10.03
CA GLN A 64 -5.42 -29.60 9.78
C GLN A 64 -4.08 -29.91 10.43
N LEU A 65 -3.22 -28.89 10.56
CA LEU A 65 -1.93 -28.96 11.22
C LEU A 65 -2.03 -28.74 12.74
N GLU A 66 -3.25 -28.64 13.29
CA GLU A 66 -3.53 -28.38 14.71
C GLU A 66 -2.83 -27.11 15.25
N LEU A 67 -2.58 -26.14 14.35
CA LEU A 67 -1.97 -24.85 14.70
C LEU A 67 -3.01 -23.91 15.30
N PRO A 68 -2.62 -23.01 16.22
CA PRO A 68 -3.52 -22.01 16.78
C PRO A 68 -4.03 -21.07 15.67
N VAL A 69 -5.30 -21.25 15.29
CA VAL A 69 -5.98 -20.49 14.23
C VAL A 69 -6.26 -19.04 14.64
N SER A 70 -6.39 -18.79 15.94
CA SER A 70 -6.38 -17.46 16.52
C SER A 70 -4.93 -17.04 16.70
N PRO A 71 -4.48 -15.97 16.02
CA PRO A 71 -3.15 -15.50 16.29
C PRO A 71 -3.20 -14.70 17.60
N ASN A 72 -2.90 -15.36 18.71
CA ASN A 72 -2.30 -14.66 19.84
C ASN A 72 -0.91 -14.24 19.36
N PHE A 73 -0.86 -13.15 18.59
CA PHE A 73 0.39 -12.64 18.06
C PHE A 73 1.28 -12.26 19.23
N TRP A 74 2.32 -13.05 19.40
CA TRP A 74 3.65 -12.62 19.81
C TRP A 74 3.88 -11.12 19.50
N PRO A 75 4.42 -10.32 20.43
CA PRO A 75 4.50 -8.87 20.27
C PRO A 75 5.48 -8.53 19.16
N TRP A 76 4.97 -8.27 17.97
CA TRP A 76 5.73 -7.57 16.95
C TRP A 76 5.98 -6.14 17.45
N PRO A 77 7.23 -5.64 17.46
CA PRO A 77 7.51 -4.27 17.84
C PRO A 77 6.97 -3.35 16.74
N ARG A 78 5.82 -2.74 16.97
CA ARG A 78 5.43 -1.48 16.34
C ARG A 78 5.67 -0.32 17.31
N ASN A 79 6.89 -0.26 17.82
CA ASN A 79 7.45 0.93 18.46
C ASN A 79 8.62 1.41 17.60
N ILE A 80 8.26 2.13 16.53
CA ILE A 80 9.14 3.08 15.85
C ILE A 80 8.30 4.31 15.55
#